data_AF-A0A7Y5KEZ0-F1
#
_entry.id   AF-A0A7Y5KEZ0-F1
#
_cell.length_a   1.000
_cell.length_b   1.000
_cell.length_c   1.000
_cell.angle_alpha   90.00
_cell.angle_beta   90.00
_cell.angle_gamma   90.00
#
_symmetry.space_group_name_H-M   'P 1'
#
loop_
_entity.id
_entity.type
_entity.pdbx_description
1 polymer ?
#
loop_
_entity_poly.entity_id
_entity_poly.type
_entity_poly.pdbx_seq_one_letter_code
_entity_poly.pdbx_strand_id
1 'polypeptide(L)' 'FYTLIGCHAAHVLGAVLWLVVINFKARRNRYTAENHIGVLLGAMYWYLVVGLWPVLFVVVYLN' A
#
# COMPACT_ATOMS: atom_id res chain seq x y z
N PHE A 1 -16.85 -5.10 12.97
CA PHE A 1 -16.97 -5.23 11.50
C PHE A 1 -16.61 -3.92 10.78
N TYR A 2 -17.48 -2.90 10.77
CA TYR A 2 -17.29 -1.67 9.98
C TYR A 2 -16.05 -0.82 10.34
N THR A 3 -15.69 -0.71 11.61
CA THR A 3 -14.51 0.06 12.04
C THR A 3 -13.20 -0.55 11.55
N LEU A 4 -13.11 -1.89 11.58
CA LEU A 4 -11.91 -2.63 11.16
C LEU A 4 -11.73 -2.55 9.64
N ILE A 5 -12.81 -2.81 8.89
CA ILE A 5 -12.82 -2.72 7.43
C ILE A 5 -12.61 -1.27 6.97
N GLY A 6 -13.29 -0.30 7.59
CA GLY A 6 -13.15 1.12 7.27
C GLY A 6 -11.73 1.64 7.51
N CYS A 7 -11.10 1.24 8.63
CA CYS A 7 -9.71 1.55 8.90
C CYS A 7 -8.78 0.94 7.83
N HIS A 8 -8.98 -0.33 7.46
CA HIS A 8 -8.20 -0.97 6.41
C HIS A 8 -8.39 -0.28 5.06
N ALA A 9 -9.63 0.04 4.68
CA ALA A 9 -9.93 0.75 3.43
C ALA A 9 -9.25 2.13 3.38
N ALA A 10 -9.22 2.86 4.50
CA ALA A 10 -8.49 4.13 4.60
C ALA A 10 -6.97 3.95 4.40
N HIS A 11 -6.39 2.88 4.97
CA HIS A 11 -4.96 2.55 4.77
C HIS A 11 -4.66 2.15 3.33
N VAL A 12 -5.52 1.34 2.69
CA VAL A 12 -5.40 0.99 1.26
C VAL A 12 -5.45 2.24 0.39
N LEU A 13 -6.40 3.15 0.64
CA LEU A 13 -6.48 4.42 -0.10
C LEU A 13 -5.20 5.26 0.06
N GLY A 14 -4.66 5.36 1.28
CA GLY A 14 -3.38 6.03 1.54
C GLY A 14 -2.22 5.37 0.79
N ALA A 15 -2.16 4.04 0.77
CA ALA A 15 -1.13 3.28 0.07
C ALA A 15 -1.22 3.46 -1.45
N VAL A 16 -2.43 3.40 -2.02
CA VAL A 16 -2.66 3.66 -3.46
C VAL A 16 -2.23 5.07 -3.83
N LEU A 17 -2.62 6.09 -3.06
CA LEU A 17 -2.22 7.48 -3.32
C LEU A 17 -0.69 7.64 -3.30
N TRP A 18 -0.02 7.01 -2.34
CA TRP A 18 1.44 7.02 -2.26
C TRP A 18 2.10 6.35 -3.47
N LEU A 19 1.59 5.20 -3.90
CA LEU A 19 2.06 4.51 -5.10
C LEU A 19 1.81 5.32 -6.37
N VAL A 20 0.70 6.04 -6.48
CA VAL A 20 0.43 6.95 -7.61
C VAL A 20 1.47 8.08 -7.66
N VAL A 21 1.81 8.67 -6.51
CA VAL A 21 2.86 9.70 -6.43
C VAL A 21 4.22 9.14 -6.84
N ILE A 22 4.57 7.95 -6.37
CA ILE A 22 5.81 7.25 -6.78
C ILE A 22 5.76 6.97 -8.28
N ASN A 23 4.67 6.43 -8.82
CA ASN A 23 4.54 6.14 -10.23
C ASN A 23 4.72 7.41 -11.08
N PHE A 24 4.10 8.52 -10.68
CA PHE A 24 4.24 9.80 -11.36
C PHE A 24 5.69 10.34 -11.32
N LYS A 25 6.38 10.22 -10.18
CA LYS A 25 7.80 10.56 -10.06
C LYS A 25 8.70 9.63 -10.89
N ALA A 26 8.36 8.35 -10.98
CA ALA A 26 9.06 7.37 -11.81
C ALA A 26 8.94 7.71 -13.30
N ARG A 27 7.74 8.06 -13.77
CA ARG A 27 7.50 8.49 -15.16
C ARG A 27 8.21 9.79 -15.53
N ARG A 28 8.58 10.62 -14.55
CA ARG A 28 9.40 11.83 -14.74
C ARG A 28 10.91 11.54 -14.71
N ASN A 29 11.35 10.27 -14.79
CA ASN A 29 12.75 9.84 -14.70
C ASN A 29 13.46 10.33 -13.42
N ARG A 30 12.71 10.54 -12.32
CA ARG A 30 13.28 11.00 -11.04
C ARG A 30 13.86 9.87 -10.19
N TYR A 31 13.64 8.61 -10.57
CA TYR A 31 14.26 7.46 -9.93
C TYR A 31 15.30 6.86 -10.87
N THR A 32 16.48 6.59 -10.33
CA THR A 32 17.58 5.90 -11.00
C THR A 32 17.84 4.58 -10.28
N ALA A 33 18.62 3.68 -10.89
CA ALA A 33 18.99 2.40 -10.26
C ALA A 33 19.71 2.59 -8.91
N GLU A 34 20.39 3.72 -8.70
CA GLU A 34 21.03 4.06 -7.42
C GLU A 34 20.08 4.78 -6.45
N ASN A 35 19.04 5.45 -6.95
CA ASN A 35 18.10 6.22 -6.14
C ASN A 35 16.65 5.76 -6.35
N HIS A 36 16.36 4.53 -5.93
CA HIS A 36 15.03 3.90 -5.98
C HIS A 36 14.45 3.62 -4.59
N ILE A 37 15.08 4.13 -3.51
CA ILE A 37 14.64 3.90 -2.12
C ILE A 37 13.18 4.32 -1.93
N GLY A 38 12.74 5.42 -2.54
CA GLY A 38 11.34 5.85 -2.47
C GLY A 38 10.36 4.83 -3.05
N VAL A 39 10.75 4.12 -4.11
CA VAL A 39 9.96 3.04 -4.71
C VAL A 39 9.95 1.82 -3.79
N LEU A 40 11.12 1.44 -3.25
CA LEU A 40 11.25 0.32 -2.33
C LEU A 40 10.39 0.51 -1.08
N LEU A 41 10.43 1.69 -0.46
CA LEU A 41 9.59 2.01 0.71
C LEU A 41 8.09 1.95 0.38
N GLY A 42 7.70 2.46 -0.80
CA GLY A 42 6.31 2.35 -1.26
C GLY A 42 5.87 0.91 -1.49
N ALA A 43 6.73 0.08 -2.07
CA ALA A 43 6.47 -1.34 -2.26
C ALA A 43 6.37 -2.08 -0.92
N MET A 44 7.28 -1.82 0.03
CA MET A 44 7.22 -2.41 1.38
C MET A 44 5.91 -2.06 2.10
N TYR A 45 5.47 -0.80 2.01
CA TYR A 45 4.19 -0.38 2.59
C TYR A 45 3.01 -1.08 1.91
N TRP A 46 3.03 -1.22 0.58
CA TRP A 46 2.00 -1.94 -0.16
C TRP A 46 1.93 -3.42 0.22
N TYR A 47 3.08 -4.11 0.33
CA TYR A 47 3.14 -5.51 0.74
C TYR A 47 2.59 -5.71 2.16
N LEU A 48 2.84 -4.77 3.08
CA LEU A 48 2.26 -4.82 4.41
C LEU A 48 0.73 -4.73 4.36
N VAL A 49 0.19 -3.78 3.60
CA VAL A 49 -1.27 -3.58 3.47
C VAL A 49 -1.94 -4.79 2.82
N VAL A 50 -1.41 -5.27 1.69
CA VAL A 50 -1.95 -6.44 1.00
C VAL A 50 -1.78 -7.71 1.82
N GLY A 51 -0.65 -7.88 2.52
CA GLY A 51 -0.38 -9.06 3.35
C GLY A 51 -1.30 -9.15 4.57
N LEU A 52 -1.73 -8.02 5.14
CA LEU A 52 -2.69 -7.97 6.25
C LEU A 52 -4.12 -8.29 5.82
N TRP A 53 -4.47 -8.09 4.54
CA TRP A 53 -5.85 -8.24 4.07
C TRP A 53 -6.42 -9.65 4.19
N PRO A 54 -5.72 -10.74 3.80
CA PRO A 54 -6.21 -12.11 3.99
C PRO A 54 -6.48 -12.45 5.46
N VAL A 55 -5.61 -11.98 6.38
CA VAL A 55 -5.78 -12.18 7.82
C VAL A 55 -7.06 -11.49 8.30
N LEU A 56 -7.24 -10.23 7.90
CA LEU A 56 -8.44 -9.44 8.19
C LEU A 56 -9.70 -10.11 7.62
N PHE A 57 -9.62 -10.64 6.40
CA PHE A 57 -10.72 -11.32 5.73
C PHE A 57 -11.15 -12.57 6.50
N VAL A 58 -10.20 -13.41 6.92
CA VAL A 58 -10.50 -14.61 7.72
C VAL A 58 -11.16 -14.23 9.05
N VAL A 59 -10.60 -13.26 9.77
CA VAL A 59 -11.11 -12.84 11.09
C VAL A 59 -12.51 -12.22 11.01
N VAL A 60 -12.84 -11.54 9.90
CA VAL A 60 -14.06 -10.73 9.78
C VAL A 60 -15.19 -11.45 9.04
N TYR A 61 -14.87 -12.32 8.06
CA TYR A 61 -15.86 -12.99 7.22
C TYR A 61 -15.99 -14.50 7.48
N LEU A 62 -14.96 -15.15 8.02
CA LEU A 62 -14.92 -16.61 8.26
C LEU A 62 -15.01 -16.99 9.75
N ASN A 63 -15.30 -16.01 10.61
CA ASN A 63 -15.56 -16.16 12.04
C ASN A 63 -16.98 -15.66 12.33
#